data_AF-A0A1J3G126-F1
#
_entry.id   AF-A0A1J3G126-F1
#
_cell.length_a   1.000
_cell.length_b   1.000
_cell.length_c   1.000
_cell.angle_alpha   90.00
_cell.angle_beta   90.00
_cell.angle_gamma   90.00
#
_symmetry.space_group_name_H-M   'P 1'
#
loop_
_entity.id
_entity.type
_entity.pdbx_description
1 polymer ?
#
loop_
_entity_poly.entity_id
_entity_poly.type
_entity_poly.pdbx_seq_one_letter_code
_entity_poly.pdbx_strand_id
1 'polypeptide(L)'
;MTTPPAEARSNRAAVQATNDDASASKLSCVKKGYMKDDYVHLFVKRPVRRSPIINRGYFSRWAAFRKMLSQFLESGTSSNETAQAKKQIVSLGAGFDTTFFQLLDEGKGPNLYVELDFKEVTSKKAAVIENSSQLRDKLGPSASISVENGQVLSDHYKLLPVDLRDIPKLRDVISFAEMDPSLPTFIIAECVLIYLDPDSSRAIVNWASKTFSTAVFFLYEQIHPDDAFGQQMIRNLETRGCALLSIDASPTLLAKERLFLDNGWQRAVAWDMLKVYGSFVDTQDKRRIERLELFDEFEEWHMMQEHYCVTYAVNDSMGIFGDFGFSRERGSESISSSSAMSP
;
A
#
# COMPACT_ATOMS: atom_id res chain seq x y z
N MET A 1 14.56 27.34 16.60
CA MET A 1 14.16 26.66 15.34
C MET A 1 12.65 26.79 15.23
N THR A 2 12.18 27.61 14.31
CA THR A 2 10.74 27.80 14.05
C THR A 2 10.23 26.60 13.27
N THR A 3 9.27 25.87 13.83
CA THR A 3 8.55 24.78 13.15
C THR A 3 7.99 25.29 11.81
N PRO A 4 8.21 24.61 10.67
CA PRO A 4 7.67 25.02 9.39
C PRO A 4 6.13 25.18 9.47
N PRO A 5 5.52 26.12 8.73
CA PRO A 5 4.07 26.36 8.78
C PRO A 5 3.21 25.12 8.49
N ALA A 6 3.73 24.16 7.72
CA ALA A 6 3.05 22.91 7.38
C ALA A 6 3.08 21.88 8.53
N GLU A 7 4.19 21.75 9.26
CA GLU A 7 4.29 20.86 10.43
C GLU A 7 3.35 21.33 11.56
N ALA A 8 3.13 22.63 11.70
CA ALA A 8 2.17 23.18 12.67
C ALA A 8 0.70 22.80 12.36
N ARG A 9 0.40 22.37 11.12
CA ARG A 9 -0.94 21.96 10.67
C ARG A 9 -1.19 20.46 10.72
N SER A 10 -0.15 19.66 10.99
CA SER A 10 -0.25 18.20 11.11
C SER A 10 -0.20 17.78 12.57
N ASN A 11 -1.25 17.10 13.04
CA ASN A 11 -1.33 16.58 14.40
C ASN A 11 -1.08 15.07 14.38
N ARG A 12 -0.07 14.58 15.12
CA ARG A 12 0.23 13.14 15.22
C ARG A 12 -1.01 12.31 15.57
N ALA A 13 -1.82 12.75 16.53
CA ALA A 13 -3.02 12.01 16.93
C ALA A 13 -4.06 11.96 15.80
N ALA A 14 -4.15 13.00 14.98
CA ALA A 14 -5.02 13.02 13.81
C ALA A 14 -4.50 12.10 12.69
N VAL A 15 -3.19 12.12 12.42
CA VAL A 15 -2.55 11.18 11.48
C VAL A 15 -2.79 9.74 11.93
N GLN A 16 -2.63 9.43 13.22
CA GLN A 16 -2.94 8.11 13.78
C GLN A 16 -4.43 7.75 13.66
N ALA A 17 -5.34 8.73 13.70
CA ALA A 17 -6.78 8.49 13.53
C ALA A 17 -7.17 8.16 12.07
N THR A 18 -6.32 8.46 11.09
CA THR A 18 -6.57 8.06 9.69
C THR A 18 -6.63 6.54 9.53
N ASN A 19 -5.91 5.80 10.38
CA ASN A 19 -6.01 4.34 10.49
C ASN A 19 -7.45 3.87 10.80
N ASP A 20 -8.13 4.50 11.75
CA ASP A 20 -9.48 4.12 12.15
C ASP A 20 -10.48 4.42 11.01
N ASP A 21 -10.31 5.55 10.30
CA ASP A 21 -11.13 5.91 9.15
C ASP A 21 -10.94 4.95 7.96
N ALA A 22 -9.69 4.56 7.68
CA ALA A 22 -9.35 3.58 6.65
C ALA A 22 -9.94 2.21 6.98
N SER A 23 -9.79 1.75 8.22
CA SER A 23 -10.34 0.47 8.69
C SER A 23 -11.88 0.45 8.61
N ALA A 24 -12.55 1.55 8.99
CA ALA A 24 -13.99 1.66 8.88
C ALA A 24 -14.47 1.65 7.41
N SER A 25 -13.73 2.30 6.50
CA SER A 25 -14.03 2.31 5.07
C SER A 25 -13.80 0.94 4.41
N LYS A 26 -12.73 0.23 4.81
CA LYS A 26 -12.49 -1.18 4.48
C LYS A 26 -13.68 -2.03 4.96
N LEU A 27 -14.09 -1.94 6.23
CA LEU A 27 -15.26 -2.70 6.71
C LEU A 27 -16.56 -2.38 5.96
N SER A 28 -16.79 -1.12 5.56
CA SER A 28 -17.93 -0.74 4.70
C SER A 28 -17.91 -1.51 3.38
N CYS A 29 -16.75 -1.57 2.72
CA CYS A 29 -16.58 -2.32 1.47
C CYS A 29 -16.87 -3.82 1.65
N VAL A 30 -16.37 -4.44 2.73
CA VAL A 30 -16.63 -5.86 3.04
C VAL A 30 -18.12 -6.12 3.23
N LYS A 31 -18.79 -5.32 4.06
CA LYS A 31 -20.24 -5.49 4.33
C LYS A 31 -21.10 -5.33 3.08
N LYS A 32 -20.61 -4.57 2.10
CA LYS A 32 -21.27 -4.36 0.81
C LYS A 32 -20.85 -5.37 -0.26
N GLY A 33 -19.89 -6.24 0.03
CA GLY A 33 -19.41 -7.28 -0.89
C GLY A 33 -18.40 -6.78 -1.92
N TYR A 34 -17.82 -5.59 -1.78
CA TYR A 34 -16.79 -5.10 -2.71
C TYR A 34 -15.52 -5.95 -2.64
N MET A 35 -15.11 -6.32 -1.42
CA MET A 35 -13.92 -7.11 -1.15
C MET A 35 -14.19 -8.18 -0.08
N LYS A 36 -13.34 -9.20 -0.06
CA LYS A 36 -13.35 -10.23 0.99
C LYS A 36 -12.26 -9.90 2.00
N ASP A 37 -12.63 -9.81 3.26
CA ASP A 37 -11.71 -9.68 4.39
C ASP A 37 -12.45 -10.13 5.65
N ASP A 38 -12.07 -11.31 6.14
CA ASP A 38 -12.72 -11.96 7.28
C ASP A 38 -12.19 -11.45 8.63
N TYR A 39 -11.35 -10.40 8.64
CA TYR A 39 -10.59 -9.95 9.81
C TYR A 39 -10.80 -8.47 10.15
N VAL A 40 -11.00 -7.57 9.17
CA VAL A 40 -11.08 -6.12 9.44
C VAL A 40 -12.18 -5.74 10.43
N HIS A 41 -13.24 -6.53 10.50
CA HIS A 41 -14.33 -6.32 11.46
C HIS A 41 -13.88 -6.41 12.93
N LEU A 42 -12.79 -7.13 13.22
CA LEU A 42 -12.20 -7.25 14.56
C LEU A 42 -11.53 -5.94 15.03
N PHE A 43 -11.09 -5.11 14.08
CA PHE A 43 -10.36 -3.87 14.36
C PHE A 43 -11.26 -2.63 14.38
N VAL A 44 -12.53 -2.73 13.96
CA VAL A 44 -13.45 -1.59 13.85
C VAL A 44 -14.49 -1.64 14.97
N LYS A 45 -14.32 -0.77 15.97
CA LYS A 45 -15.28 -0.66 17.10
C LYS A 45 -16.65 -0.15 16.68
N ARG A 46 -16.71 0.79 15.74
CA ARG A 46 -17.94 1.44 15.28
C ARG A 46 -18.01 1.37 13.76
N PRO A 47 -18.73 0.39 13.19
CA PRO A 47 -18.91 0.30 11.75
C PRO A 47 -19.60 1.55 11.21
N VAL A 48 -19.08 2.10 10.11
CA VAL A 48 -19.66 3.24 9.41
C VAL A 48 -20.02 2.80 8.00
N ARG A 49 -21.21 3.15 7.52
CA ARG A 49 -21.57 2.99 6.11
C ARG A 49 -20.97 4.14 5.31
N ARG A 50 -20.24 3.83 4.24
CA ARG A 50 -19.76 4.83 3.27
C ARG A 50 -20.69 4.94 2.07
N SER A 51 -20.60 6.07 1.37
CA SER A 51 -21.27 6.26 0.09
C SER A 51 -20.68 5.34 -0.99
N PRO A 52 -21.44 5.03 -2.04
CA PRO A 52 -20.97 4.21 -3.16
C PRO A 52 -19.67 4.73 -3.80
N ILE A 53 -19.52 6.05 -3.98
CA ILE A 53 -18.28 6.67 -4.50
C ILE A 53 -17.06 6.27 -3.67
N ILE A 54 -17.16 6.34 -2.33
CA ILE A 54 -16.06 5.96 -1.42
C ILE A 54 -15.81 4.45 -1.45
N ASN A 55 -16.87 3.61 -1.46
CA ASN A 55 -16.70 2.16 -1.54
C ASN A 55 -16.01 1.74 -2.84
N ARG A 56 -16.39 2.33 -4.00
CA ARG A 56 -15.75 2.08 -5.30
C ARG A 56 -14.29 2.54 -5.33
N GLY A 57 -13.99 3.69 -4.71
CA GLY A 57 -12.60 4.16 -4.57
C GLY A 57 -11.74 3.21 -3.73
N TYR A 58 -12.22 2.82 -2.55
CA TYR A 58 -11.51 1.85 -1.70
C TYR A 58 -11.37 0.47 -2.34
N PHE A 59 -12.37 0.02 -3.10
CA PHE A 59 -12.24 -1.19 -3.90
C PHE A 59 -11.12 -1.08 -4.93
N SER A 60 -11.04 0.05 -5.65
CA SER A 60 -9.99 0.29 -6.65
C SER A 60 -8.60 0.26 -6.02
N ARG A 61 -8.44 0.93 -4.87
CA ARG A 61 -7.24 0.91 -4.02
C ARG A 61 -6.85 -0.54 -3.66
N TRP A 62 -7.79 -1.29 -3.10
CA TRP A 62 -7.57 -2.69 -2.70
C TRP A 62 -7.22 -3.58 -3.90
N ALA A 63 -7.96 -3.50 -5.00
CA ALA A 63 -7.74 -4.33 -6.18
C ALA A 63 -6.35 -4.10 -6.80
N ALA A 64 -5.91 -2.84 -6.86
CA ALA A 64 -4.58 -2.48 -7.34
C ALA A 64 -3.47 -3.09 -6.46
N PHE A 65 -3.60 -2.93 -5.14
CA PHE A 65 -2.68 -3.53 -4.16
C PHE A 65 -2.64 -5.06 -4.27
N ARG A 66 -3.80 -5.72 -4.27
CA ARG A 66 -3.89 -7.18 -4.33
C ARG A 66 -3.31 -7.75 -5.63
N LYS A 67 -3.48 -7.06 -6.76
CA LYS A 67 -2.87 -7.45 -8.04
C LYS A 67 -1.34 -7.40 -7.97
N MET A 68 -0.78 -6.28 -7.48
CA MET A 68 0.67 -6.11 -7.35
C MET A 68 1.29 -7.10 -6.37
N LEU A 69 0.64 -7.29 -5.23
CA LEU A 69 1.08 -8.25 -4.23
C LEU A 69 1.05 -9.69 -4.76
N SER A 70 -0.02 -10.07 -5.48
CA SER A 70 -0.12 -11.41 -6.09
C SER A 70 0.97 -11.63 -7.13
N GLN A 71 1.21 -10.67 -8.02
CA GLN A 71 2.32 -10.73 -8.98
C GLN A 71 3.67 -10.91 -8.29
N PHE A 72 3.90 -10.20 -7.17
CA PHE A 72 5.14 -10.34 -6.41
C PHE A 72 5.25 -11.73 -5.79
N LEU A 73 4.17 -12.26 -5.20
CA LEU A 73 4.17 -13.59 -4.57
C LEU A 73 4.31 -14.73 -5.60
N GLU A 74 3.90 -14.51 -6.84
CA GLU A 74 3.98 -15.46 -7.95
C GLU A 74 5.26 -15.30 -8.80
N SER A 75 6.05 -14.23 -8.60
CA SER A 75 7.29 -14.03 -9.35
C SER A 75 8.38 -15.09 -9.02
N GLY A 76 9.25 -15.39 -9.96
CA GLY A 76 10.40 -16.28 -9.71
C GLY A 76 10.05 -17.73 -9.33
N THR A 77 8.78 -18.13 -9.38
CA THR A 77 8.39 -19.55 -9.24
C THR A 77 8.60 -20.25 -10.58
N SER A 78 9.68 -21.03 -10.70
CA SER A 78 9.86 -21.93 -11.84
C SER A 78 9.00 -23.18 -11.67
N SER A 79 8.39 -23.67 -12.75
CA SER A 79 7.49 -24.84 -12.75
C SER A 79 8.14 -26.16 -12.29
N ASN A 80 9.47 -26.17 -12.10
CA ASN A 80 10.26 -27.36 -11.80
C ASN A 80 10.91 -27.36 -10.41
N GLU A 81 10.71 -26.32 -9.59
CA GLU A 81 11.20 -26.30 -8.21
C GLU A 81 10.05 -26.56 -7.24
N THR A 82 10.14 -27.64 -6.47
CA THR A 82 9.16 -28.05 -5.46
C THR A 82 9.14 -27.13 -4.23
N ALA A 83 10.05 -26.17 -4.11
CA ALA A 83 10.14 -25.23 -3.00
C ALA A 83 9.80 -23.82 -3.48
N GLN A 84 8.75 -23.23 -2.91
CA GLN A 84 8.41 -21.83 -3.14
C GLN A 84 9.56 -20.94 -2.64
N ALA A 85 10.03 -20.02 -3.49
CA ALA A 85 11.08 -19.07 -3.11
C ALA A 85 10.64 -18.28 -1.87
N LYS A 86 11.54 -18.17 -0.87
CA LYS A 86 11.27 -17.38 0.35
C LYS A 86 11.12 -15.91 -0.02
N LYS A 87 10.05 -15.28 0.44
CA LYS A 87 9.72 -13.88 0.17
C LYS A 87 9.36 -13.16 1.46
N GLN A 88 9.67 -11.88 1.52
CA GLN A 88 9.39 -11.03 2.66
C GLN A 88 8.45 -9.90 2.27
N ILE A 89 7.65 -9.45 3.23
CA ILE A 89 6.82 -8.26 3.10
C ILE A 89 7.12 -7.34 4.27
N VAL A 90 7.29 -6.05 4.01
CA VAL A 90 7.37 -5.01 5.04
C VAL A 90 6.34 -3.93 4.76
N SER A 91 5.42 -3.72 5.71
CA SER A 91 4.38 -2.71 5.62
C SER A 91 4.72 -1.52 6.52
N LEU A 92 5.03 -0.40 5.89
CA LEU A 92 5.33 0.87 6.54
C LEU A 92 3.99 1.57 6.83
N GLY A 93 3.74 1.97 8.07
CA GLY A 93 2.46 2.59 8.46
C GLY A 93 1.30 1.62 8.27
N ALA A 94 1.47 0.38 8.74
CA ALA A 94 0.53 -0.72 8.46
C ALA A 94 -0.87 -0.51 9.04
N GLY A 95 -1.02 0.32 10.07
CA GLY A 95 -2.30 0.48 10.76
C GLY A 95 -2.88 -0.87 11.20
N PHE A 96 -4.19 -1.03 11.04
CA PHE A 96 -4.93 -2.28 11.25
C PHE A 96 -5.11 -3.09 9.97
N ASP A 97 -4.16 -3.00 9.03
CA ASP A 97 -4.19 -3.86 7.86
C ASP A 97 -4.22 -5.35 8.24
N THR A 98 -4.94 -6.15 7.47
CA THR A 98 -5.22 -7.55 7.76
C THR A 98 -4.64 -8.49 6.71
N THR A 99 -3.82 -7.97 5.80
CA THR A 99 -3.33 -8.70 4.63
C THR A 99 -2.57 -9.96 5.02
N PHE A 100 -1.75 -9.93 6.09
CA PHE A 100 -1.07 -11.12 6.58
C PHE A 100 -2.03 -12.29 6.84
N PHE A 101 -3.10 -12.03 7.60
CA PHE A 101 -4.10 -13.05 7.94
C PHE A 101 -4.86 -13.54 6.71
N GLN A 102 -5.21 -12.63 5.79
CA GLN A 102 -5.83 -12.99 4.52
C GLN A 102 -4.93 -13.90 3.67
N LEU A 103 -3.64 -13.58 3.54
CA LEU A 103 -2.68 -14.39 2.79
C LEU A 103 -2.52 -15.80 3.37
N LEU A 104 -2.57 -15.96 4.70
CA LEU A 104 -2.52 -17.28 5.32
C LEU A 104 -3.73 -18.14 4.94
N ASP A 105 -4.94 -17.57 4.94
CA ASP A 105 -6.16 -18.28 4.53
C ASP A 105 -6.16 -18.67 3.05
N GLU A 106 -5.50 -17.86 2.22
CA GLU A 106 -5.36 -18.11 0.79
C GLU A 106 -4.24 -19.11 0.46
N GLY A 107 -3.48 -19.58 1.45
CA GLY A 107 -2.32 -20.44 1.24
C GLY A 107 -1.15 -19.72 0.56
N LYS A 108 -1.11 -18.39 0.66
CA LYS A 108 -0.10 -17.50 0.03
C LYS A 108 0.74 -16.74 1.07
N GLY A 109 0.86 -17.26 2.30
CA GLY A 109 1.66 -16.65 3.36
C GLY A 109 3.13 -16.47 2.95
N PRO A 110 3.74 -15.29 3.15
CA PRO A 110 5.16 -15.09 2.87
C PRO A 110 6.03 -15.82 3.92
N ASN A 111 7.34 -15.89 3.66
CA ASN A 111 8.30 -16.39 4.65
C ASN A 111 8.33 -15.50 5.90
N LEU A 112 8.20 -14.18 5.70
CA LEU A 112 8.16 -13.20 6.79
C LEU A 112 7.30 -11.99 6.40
N TYR A 113 6.43 -11.55 7.31
CA TYR A 113 5.62 -10.34 7.17
C TYR A 113 5.91 -9.41 8.35
N VAL A 114 6.44 -8.22 8.08
CA VAL A 114 6.79 -7.22 9.08
C VAL A 114 5.88 -6.01 8.96
N GLU A 115 5.25 -5.60 10.04
CA GLU A 115 4.42 -4.41 10.11
C GLU A 115 5.02 -3.37 11.05
N LEU A 116 5.12 -2.15 10.55
CA LEU A 116 5.74 -1.02 11.24
C LEU A 116 4.73 0.10 11.38
N ASP A 117 4.55 0.61 12.59
CA ASP A 117 3.71 1.79 12.86
C ASP A 117 4.11 2.46 14.18
N PHE A 118 3.50 3.59 14.51
CA PHE A 118 3.66 4.21 15.83
C PHE A 118 3.25 3.26 16.95
N LYS A 119 3.90 3.41 18.12
CA LYS A 119 3.64 2.58 19.30
C LYS A 119 2.16 2.59 19.69
N GLU A 120 1.50 3.74 19.60
CA GLU A 120 0.08 3.85 19.96
C GLU A 120 -0.84 3.04 19.04
N VAL A 121 -0.46 2.86 17.77
CA VAL A 121 -1.21 2.07 16.79
C VAL A 121 -0.90 0.59 16.97
N THR A 122 0.39 0.24 17.06
CA THR A 122 0.82 -1.16 17.24
C THR A 122 0.35 -1.75 18.58
N SER A 123 0.36 -1.00 19.69
CA SER A 123 -0.22 -1.44 20.96
C SER A 123 -1.71 -1.74 20.85
N LYS A 124 -2.48 -0.91 20.12
CA LYS A 124 -3.90 -1.20 19.89
C LYS A 124 -4.09 -2.47 19.05
N LYS A 125 -3.28 -2.65 18.00
CA LYS A 125 -3.33 -3.85 17.14
C LYS A 125 -2.95 -5.11 17.92
N ALA A 126 -1.86 -5.05 18.69
CA ALA A 126 -1.42 -6.13 19.57
C ALA A 126 -2.51 -6.52 20.58
N ALA A 127 -3.21 -5.54 21.18
CA ALA A 127 -4.32 -5.82 22.09
C ALA A 127 -5.49 -6.54 21.40
N VAL A 128 -5.84 -6.16 20.16
CA VAL A 128 -6.88 -6.87 19.39
C VAL A 128 -6.45 -8.29 19.04
N ILE A 129 -5.19 -8.48 18.62
CA ILE A 129 -4.62 -9.79 18.31
C ILE A 129 -4.61 -10.69 19.56
N GLU A 130 -4.17 -10.18 20.71
CA GLU A 130 -4.12 -10.92 21.98
C GLU A 130 -5.50 -11.43 22.40
N ASN A 131 -6.53 -10.60 22.23
CA ASN A 131 -7.90 -10.86 22.68
C ASN A 131 -8.77 -11.56 21.62
N SER A 132 -8.23 -11.89 20.45
CA SER A 132 -8.95 -12.60 19.38
C SER A 132 -8.28 -13.94 19.08
N SER A 133 -8.96 -15.05 19.41
CA SER A 133 -8.47 -16.38 19.02
C SER A 133 -8.30 -16.51 17.51
N GLN A 134 -9.22 -15.94 16.73
CA GLN A 134 -9.16 -15.95 15.26
C GLN A 134 -7.84 -15.37 14.71
N LEU A 135 -7.27 -14.37 15.37
CA LEU A 135 -5.98 -13.77 14.99
C LEU A 135 -4.81 -14.48 15.65
N ARG A 136 -4.90 -14.74 16.95
CA ARG A 136 -3.81 -15.36 17.72
C ARG A 136 -3.45 -16.75 17.21
N ASP A 137 -4.46 -17.55 16.85
CA ASP A 137 -4.26 -18.92 16.37
C ASP A 137 -3.52 -18.95 15.02
N LYS A 138 -3.50 -17.83 14.27
CA LYS A 138 -2.76 -17.69 13.00
C LYS A 138 -1.26 -17.42 13.17
N LEU A 139 -0.82 -17.00 14.36
CA LEU A 139 0.58 -16.66 14.62
C LEU A 139 1.46 -17.88 14.93
N GLY A 140 0.85 -19.02 15.21
CA GLY A 140 1.56 -20.24 15.59
C GLY A 140 2.00 -20.25 17.06
N PRO A 141 2.54 -21.39 17.52
CA PRO A 141 2.81 -21.65 18.94
C PRO A 141 4.01 -20.87 19.51
N SER A 142 4.92 -20.39 18.66
CA SER A 142 6.08 -19.58 19.08
C SER A 142 5.75 -18.10 19.31
N ALA A 143 4.49 -17.71 19.08
CA ALA A 143 4.07 -16.32 19.14
C ALA A 143 4.18 -15.73 20.55
N SER A 144 4.80 -14.55 20.64
CA SER A 144 4.88 -13.71 21.82
C SER A 144 4.19 -12.37 21.53
N ILE A 145 3.27 -11.97 22.40
CA ILE A 145 2.53 -10.71 22.28
C ILE A 145 2.83 -9.84 23.50
N SER A 146 3.24 -8.60 23.27
CA SER A 146 3.44 -7.59 24.30
C SER A 146 2.67 -6.33 23.93
N VAL A 147 1.48 -6.17 24.52
CA VAL A 147 0.63 -4.98 24.31
C VAL A 147 1.32 -3.70 24.80
N GLU A 148 1.99 -3.78 25.95
CA GLU A 148 2.73 -2.66 26.55
C GLU A 148 3.84 -2.15 25.63
N ASN A 149 4.57 -3.06 24.97
CA ASN A 149 5.61 -2.69 24.02
C ASN A 149 5.06 -2.44 22.62
N GLY A 150 3.81 -2.80 22.33
CA GLY A 150 3.25 -2.70 20.98
C GLY A 150 3.87 -3.71 20.02
N GLN A 151 4.21 -4.90 20.52
CA GLN A 151 4.93 -5.92 19.78
C GLN A 151 4.13 -7.21 19.65
N VAL A 152 4.20 -7.82 18.48
CA VAL A 152 3.80 -9.21 18.24
C VAL A 152 4.93 -9.87 17.48
N LEU A 153 5.49 -10.95 18.01
CA LEU A 153 6.62 -11.65 17.42
C LEU A 153 6.24 -13.12 17.24
N SER A 154 6.32 -13.60 16.01
CA SER A 154 6.18 -15.01 15.65
C SER A 154 7.20 -15.37 14.56
N ASP A 155 7.23 -16.62 14.11
CA ASP A 155 8.17 -17.07 13.08
C ASP A 155 7.93 -16.35 11.74
N HIS A 156 6.67 -16.07 11.40
CA HIS A 156 6.28 -15.53 10.09
C HIS A 156 5.66 -14.13 10.14
N TYR A 157 5.37 -13.59 11.32
CA TYR A 157 4.80 -12.26 11.50
C TYR A 157 5.46 -11.49 12.63
N LYS A 158 5.85 -10.25 12.34
CA LYS A 158 6.41 -9.30 13.31
C LYS A 158 5.62 -7.98 13.23
N LEU A 159 5.06 -7.53 14.34
CA LEU A 159 4.50 -6.19 14.51
C LEU A 159 5.44 -5.41 15.41
N LEU A 160 5.97 -4.27 14.95
CA LEU A 160 6.99 -3.51 15.66
C LEU A 160 6.65 -2.01 15.73
N PRO A 161 6.82 -1.38 16.91
CA PRO A 161 6.66 0.06 17.05
C PRO A 161 7.89 0.78 16.47
N VAL A 162 7.70 1.68 15.51
CA VAL A 162 8.76 2.54 15.01
C VAL A 162 8.18 3.84 14.44
N ASP A 163 8.87 4.95 14.71
CA ASP A 163 8.64 6.19 13.97
C ASP A 163 9.42 6.08 12.66
N LEU A 164 8.72 6.01 11.53
CA LEU A 164 9.35 5.81 10.22
C LEU A 164 10.36 6.91 9.85
N ARG A 165 10.31 8.07 10.50
CA ARG A 165 11.26 9.18 10.30
C ARG A 165 12.63 8.89 10.94
N ASP A 166 12.69 7.94 11.87
CA ASP A 166 13.91 7.53 12.55
C ASP A 166 14.61 6.42 11.74
N ILE A 167 15.34 6.83 10.69
CA ILE A 167 16.06 5.91 9.79
C ILE A 167 17.03 4.97 10.52
N PRO A 168 17.80 5.41 11.54
CA PRO A 168 18.59 4.49 12.36
C PRO A 168 17.75 3.35 12.94
N LYS A 169 16.57 3.64 13.52
CA LYS A 169 15.69 2.58 14.03
C LYS A 169 15.12 1.69 12.93
N LEU A 170 14.82 2.23 11.73
CA LEU A 170 14.43 1.38 10.59
C LEU A 170 15.54 0.41 10.17
N ARG A 171 16.81 0.77 10.33
CA ARG A 171 17.93 -0.16 10.11
C ARG A 171 17.96 -1.24 11.19
N ASP A 172 17.74 -0.86 12.45
CA ASP A 172 17.71 -1.82 13.57
C ASP A 172 16.57 -2.84 13.43
N VAL A 173 15.42 -2.44 12.85
CA VAL A 173 14.29 -3.33 12.53
C VAL A 173 14.73 -4.53 11.69
N ILE A 174 15.66 -4.38 10.75
CA ILE A 174 16.12 -5.49 9.90
C ILE A 174 16.67 -6.63 10.76
N SER A 175 17.53 -6.30 11.72
CA SER A 175 18.10 -7.28 12.65
C SER A 175 17.04 -7.80 13.62
N PHE A 176 16.25 -6.90 14.21
CA PHE A 176 15.25 -7.26 15.22
C PHE A 176 14.12 -8.14 14.69
N ALA A 177 13.68 -7.90 13.45
CA ALA A 177 12.66 -8.70 12.78
C ALA A 177 13.22 -9.95 12.10
N GLU A 178 14.56 -10.16 12.15
CA GLU A 178 15.25 -11.26 11.48
C GLU A 178 15.01 -11.24 9.96
N MET A 179 14.92 -10.05 9.37
CA MET A 179 14.79 -9.90 7.92
C MET A 179 16.12 -10.21 7.24
N ASP A 180 16.05 -10.94 6.14
CA ASP A 180 17.20 -11.22 5.27
C ASP A 180 17.19 -10.27 4.05
N PRO A 181 18.08 -9.26 3.98
CA PRO A 181 18.07 -8.29 2.89
C PRO A 181 18.41 -8.88 1.50
N SER A 182 18.88 -10.13 1.45
CA SER A 182 19.14 -10.84 0.19
C SER A 182 17.88 -11.46 -0.43
N LEU A 183 16.80 -11.63 0.35
CA LEU A 183 15.54 -12.19 -0.15
C LEU A 183 14.69 -11.15 -0.89
N PRO A 184 13.90 -11.57 -1.90
CA PRO A 184 12.91 -10.72 -2.53
C PRO A 184 11.96 -10.12 -1.49
N THR A 185 11.84 -8.78 -1.49
CA THR A 185 11.07 -8.06 -0.48
C THR A 185 10.04 -7.11 -1.12
N PHE A 186 8.78 -7.22 -0.69
CA PHE A 186 7.71 -6.30 -1.07
C PHE A 186 7.51 -5.26 0.03
N ILE A 187 7.61 -3.99 -0.32
CA ILE A 187 7.55 -2.86 0.61
C ILE A 187 6.25 -2.11 0.36
N ILE A 188 5.46 -1.87 1.40
CA ILE A 188 4.14 -1.24 1.28
C ILE A 188 4.17 0.12 1.98
N ALA A 189 3.75 1.16 1.27
CA ALA A 189 3.36 2.45 1.84
C ALA A 189 2.00 2.88 1.27
N GLU A 190 0.92 2.58 1.98
CA GLU A 190 -0.46 2.77 1.50
C GLU A 190 -1.13 3.96 2.23
N CYS A 191 -1.04 5.17 1.65
CA CYS A 191 -1.35 6.46 2.27
C CYS A 191 -0.48 6.71 3.52
N VAL A 192 0.84 6.75 3.36
CA VAL A 192 1.78 6.90 4.49
C VAL A 192 2.78 8.01 4.26
N LEU A 193 3.56 7.95 3.18
CA LEU A 193 4.62 8.94 2.92
C LEU A 193 4.05 10.36 2.73
N ILE A 194 2.83 10.46 2.18
CA ILE A 194 2.12 11.73 2.03
C ILE A 194 1.97 12.54 3.33
N TYR A 195 1.94 11.88 4.50
CA TYR A 195 1.81 12.52 5.81
C TYR A 195 3.16 12.95 6.42
N LEU A 196 4.27 12.58 5.79
CA LEU A 196 5.62 12.90 6.23
C LEU A 196 6.15 14.10 5.46
N ASP A 197 7.09 14.84 6.05
CA ASP A 197 7.80 15.89 5.32
C ASP A 197 8.62 15.28 4.16
N PRO A 198 8.93 16.07 3.11
CA PRO A 198 9.61 15.55 1.93
C PRO A 198 10.98 14.92 2.20
N ASP A 199 11.73 15.40 3.19
CA ASP A 199 13.05 14.84 3.53
C ASP A 199 12.89 13.46 4.16
N SER A 200 11.96 13.29 5.10
CA SER A 200 11.63 11.99 5.68
C SER A 200 11.17 10.99 4.62
N SER A 201 10.29 11.40 3.69
CA SER A 201 9.83 10.54 2.60
C SER A 201 10.99 10.07 1.71
N ARG A 202 11.88 10.99 1.29
CA ARG A 202 13.09 10.64 0.52
C ARG A 202 14.01 9.69 1.29
N ALA A 203 14.21 9.96 2.59
CA ALA A 203 15.10 9.15 3.42
C ALA A 203 14.59 7.70 3.58
N ILE A 204 13.28 7.50 3.70
CA ILE A 204 12.65 6.15 3.75
C ILE A 204 12.82 5.43 2.42
N VAL A 205 12.51 6.10 1.30
CA VAL A 205 12.63 5.52 -0.05
C VAL A 205 14.09 5.14 -0.35
N ASN A 206 15.04 5.99 0.04
CA ASN A 206 16.46 5.73 -0.11
C ASN A 206 16.95 4.58 0.79
N TRP A 207 16.53 4.56 2.06
CA TRP A 207 16.83 3.45 2.97
C TRP A 207 16.40 2.12 2.37
N ALA A 208 15.15 2.02 1.91
CA ALA A 208 14.61 0.81 1.30
C ALA A 208 15.44 0.36 0.09
N SER A 209 15.84 1.29 -0.78
CA SER A 209 16.64 1.00 -1.97
C SER A 209 18.05 0.49 -1.64
N LYS A 210 18.64 0.97 -0.54
CA LYS A 210 19.98 0.54 -0.07
C LYS A 210 19.94 -0.77 0.71
N THR A 211 18.81 -1.08 1.35
CA THR A 211 18.66 -2.29 2.14
C THR A 211 18.40 -3.51 1.27
N PHE A 212 17.46 -3.43 0.32
CA PHE A 212 17.01 -4.60 -0.43
C PHE A 212 17.44 -4.55 -1.91
N SER A 213 18.24 -5.53 -2.33
CA SER A 213 18.78 -5.57 -3.69
C SER A 213 17.79 -6.12 -4.74
N THR A 214 16.85 -6.95 -4.30
CA THR A 214 15.70 -7.42 -5.09
C THR A 214 14.43 -7.07 -4.33
N ALA A 215 13.75 -6.02 -4.77
CA ALA A 215 12.58 -5.49 -4.08
C ALA A 215 11.59 -4.80 -5.02
N VAL A 216 10.34 -4.79 -4.57
CA VAL A 216 9.28 -3.95 -5.11
C VAL A 216 8.79 -3.03 -4.02
N PHE A 217 8.75 -1.72 -4.28
CA PHE A 217 8.08 -0.75 -3.42
C PHE A 217 6.72 -0.39 -4.03
N PHE A 218 5.64 -0.66 -3.31
CA PHE A 218 4.28 -0.25 -3.64
C PHE A 218 3.89 0.97 -2.83
N LEU A 219 3.54 2.05 -3.53
CA LEU A 219 3.05 3.30 -2.98
C LEU A 219 1.64 3.56 -3.50
N TYR A 220 0.71 3.90 -2.61
CA TYR A 220 -0.61 4.43 -2.97
C TYR A 220 -0.82 5.74 -2.21
N GLU A 221 -1.02 6.86 -2.91
CA GLU A 221 -1.30 8.15 -2.27
C GLU A 221 -1.78 9.22 -3.27
N GLN A 222 -2.07 10.41 -2.75
CA GLN A 222 -2.63 11.54 -3.46
C GLN A 222 -1.64 12.21 -4.42
N ILE A 223 -2.20 12.79 -5.50
CA ILE A 223 -1.55 13.67 -6.48
C ILE A 223 -2.48 14.82 -6.84
N HIS A 224 -1.99 15.74 -7.69
CA HIS A 224 -2.71 16.87 -8.28
C HIS A 224 -3.28 17.85 -7.23
N PRO A 225 -2.42 18.56 -6.49
CA PRO A 225 -2.88 19.52 -5.48
C PRO A 225 -3.51 20.78 -6.07
N ASP A 226 -3.19 21.13 -7.31
CA ASP A 226 -3.37 22.49 -7.83
C ASP A 226 -4.77 22.80 -8.39
N ASP A 227 -5.55 21.77 -8.74
CA ASP A 227 -6.89 21.98 -9.28
C ASP A 227 -7.96 22.17 -8.19
N ALA A 228 -9.19 22.48 -8.58
CA ALA A 228 -10.27 22.76 -7.64
C ALA A 228 -10.59 21.57 -6.71
N PHE A 229 -10.51 20.34 -7.24
CA PHE A 229 -10.75 19.13 -6.46
C PHE A 229 -9.60 18.87 -5.49
N GLY A 230 -8.35 18.92 -5.98
CA GLY A 230 -7.14 18.76 -5.17
C GLY A 230 -7.09 19.75 -4.00
N GLN A 231 -7.35 21.03 -4.29
CA GLN A 231 -7.41 22.08 -3.27
C GLN A 231 -8.51 21.83 -2.23
N GLN A 232 -9.67 21.34 -2.66
CA GLN A 232 -10.75 20.99 -1.72
C GLN A 232 -10.40 19.76 -0.88
N MET A 233 -9.78 18.74 -1.47
CA MET A 233 -9.29 17.54 -0.78
C MET A 233 -8.29 17.92 0.32
N ILE A 234 -7.30 18.77 0.00
CA ILE A 234 -6.30 19.25 0.96
C ILE A 234 -6.97 19.99 2.11
N ARG A 235 -7.84 20.98 1.83
CA ARG A 235 -8.59 21.71 2.87
C ARG A 235 -9.41 20.76 3.77
N ASN A 236 -10.08 19.77 3.18
CA ASN A 236 -10.88 18.80 3.92
C ASN A 236 -10.05 17.92 4.87
N LEU A 237 -8.79 17.63 4.53
CA LEU A 237 -7.88 16.83 5.36
C LEU A 237 -7.16 17.70 6.41
N GLU A 238 -6.73 18.91 6.04
CA GLU A 238 -6.11 19.87 6.96
C GLU A 238 -7.09 20.29 8.08
N THR A 239 -8.37 20.49 7.78
CA THR A 239 -9.41 20.79 8.78
C THR A 239 -9.60 19.67 9.81
N ARG A 240 -9.16 18.44 9.49
CA ARG A 240 -9.13 17.28 10.39
C ARG A 240 -7.76 17.08 11.05
N GLY A 241 -6.81 18.00 10.86
CA GLY A 241 -5.45 17.92 11.38
C GLY A 241 -4.53 16.94 10.63
N CYS A 242 -4.92 16.51 9.42
CA CYS A 242 -4.21 15.51 8.62
C CYS A 242 -3.57 16.13 7.37
N ALA A 243 -2.70 17.13 7.56
CA ALA A 243 -2.04 17.80 6.44
C ALA A 243 -1.21 16.83 5.58
N LEU A 244 -1.24 17.02 4.25
CA LEU A 244 -0.49 16.23 3.27
C LEU A 244 0.89 16.85 3.04
N LEU A 245 1.82 16.63 3.97
CA LEU A 245 3.11 17.32 4.03
C LEU A 245 4.02 17.11 2.80
N SER A 246 3.86 16.01 2.05
CA SER A 246 4.67 15.71 0.86
C SER A 246 3.96 16.00 -0.48
N ILE A 247 2.74 16.54 -0.48
CA ILE A 247 1.94 16.68 -1.72
C ILE A 247 2.61 17.61 -2.74
N ASP A 248 3.13 18.75 -2.30
CA ASP A 248 3.75 19.75 -3.19
C ASP A 248 5.14 19.32 -3.67
N ALA A 249 5.82 18.43 -2.94
CA ALA A 249 7.13 17.91 -3.32
C ALA A 249 7.03 16.79 -4.36
N SER A 250 5.88 16.11 -4.45
CA SER A 250 5.64 15.03 -5.42
C SER A 250 4.21 15.08 -5.99
N PRO A 251 3.84 16.17 -6.69
CA PRO A 251 2.44 16.49 -6.99
C PRO A 251 1.87 15.75 -8.21
N THR A 252 2.69 15.05 -9.00
CA THR A 252 2.27 14.41 -10.25
C THR A 252 2.81 12.99 -10.34
N LEU A 253 2.25 12.18 -11.25
CA LEU A 253 2.76 10.83 -11.55
C LEU A 253 4.27 10.83 -11.83
N LEU A 254 4.76 11.73 -12.69
CA LEU A 254 6.18 11.86 -12.99
C LEU A 254 7.01 12.25 -11.75
N ALA A 255 6.46 13.11 -10.88
CA ALA A 255 7.15 13.46 -9.65
C ALA A 255 7.20 12.29 -8.65
N LYS A 256 6.17 11.44 -8.60
CA LYS A 256 6.19 10.18 -7.84
C LYS A 256 7.22 9.20 -8.39
N GLU A 257 7.33 9.06 -9.71
CA GLU A 257 8.39 8.24 -10.33
C GLU A 257 9.79 8.77 -9.96
N ARG A 258 10.00 10.09 -10.05
CA ARG A 258 11.26 10.74 -9.68
C ARG A 258 11.63 10.55 -8.21
N LEU A 259 10.64 10.57 -7.30
CA LEU A 259 10.88 10.27 -5.87
C LEU A 259 11.64 8.94 -5.71
N PHE A 260 11.33 7.91 -6.50
CA PHE A 260 12.03 6.63 -6.43
C PHE A 260 13.34 6.62 -7.22
N LEU A 261 13.32 7.07 -8.48
CA LEU A 261 14.50 7.05 -9.35
C LEU A 261 15.66 7.85 -8.76
N ASP A 262 15.37 9.06 -8.26
CA ASP A 262 16.38 9.95 -7.68
C ASP A 262 16.91 9.41 -6.34
N ASN A 263 16.22 8.46 -5.72
CA ASN A 263 16.59 7.85 -4.44
C ASN A 263 17.10 6.41 -4.58
N GLY A 264 17.54 6.02 -5.77
CA GLY A 264 18.32 4.79 -5.99
C GLY A 264 17.50 3.55 -6.34
N TRP A 265 16.31 3.73 -6.89
CA TRP A 265 15.53 2.66 -7.51
C TRP A 265 15.83 2.58 -9.01
N GLN A 266 15.97 1.37 -9.55
CA GLN A 266 16.31 1.13 -10.96
C GLN A 266 15.17 1.48 -11.92
N ARG A 267 13.93 1.24 -11.49
CA ARG A 267 12.72 1.49 -12.27
C ARG A 267 11.61 1.99 -11.36
N ALA A 268 10.82 2.93 -11.84
CA ALA A 268 9.60 3.38 -11.19
C ALA A 268 8.54 3.70 -12.24
N VAL A 269 7.28 3.34 -11.96
CA VAL A 269 6.14 3.61 -12.84
C VAL A 269 4.95 4.02 -11.99
N ALA A 270 4.28 5.10 -12.36
CA ALA A 270 3.10 5.61 -11.68
C ALA A 270 1.88 5.67 -12.62
N TRP A 271 0.71 5.35 -12.07
CA TRP A 271 -0.59 5.48 -12.74
C TRP A 271 -1.60 6.09 -11.79
N ASP A 272 -2.47 6.97 -12.30
CA ASP A 272 -3.63 7.42 -11.56
C ASP A 272 -4.64 6.26 -11.40
N MET A 273 -5.50 6.35 -10.38
CA MET A 273 -6.42 5.26 -10.05
C MET A 273 -7.55 5.12 -11.07
N LEU A 274 -7.81 6.13 -11.90
CA LEU A 274 -8.79 6.03 -12.98
C LEU A 274 -8.25 5.10 -14.07
N LYS A 275 -7.00 5.28 -14.50
CA LYS A 275 -6.32 4.41 -15.45
C LYS A 275 -6.19 2.99 -14.89
N VAL A 276 -5.87 2.86 -13.60
CA VAL A 276 -5.79 1.56 -12.92
C VAL A 276 -7.13 0.84 -12.94
N TYR A 277 -8.22 1.50 -12.55
CA TYR A 277 -9.56 0.91 -12.59
C TYR A 277 -9.97 0.55 -14.03
N GLY A 278 -9.79 1.48 -14.96
CA GLY A 278 -10.19 1.31 -16.35
C GLY A 278 -9.47 0.15 -17.04
N SER A 279 -8.15 0.03 -16.83
CA SER A 279 -7.30 -0.85 -17.65
C SER A 279 -6.80 -2.11 -16.92
N PHE A 280 -6.67 -2.08 -15.58
CA PHE A 280 -5.91 -3.13 -14.87
C PHE A 280 -6.73 -3.93 -13.85
N VAL A 281 -7.87 -3.42 -13.40
CA VAL A 281 -8.84 -4.17 -12.60
C VAL A 281 -9.61 -5.16 -13.49
N ASP A 282 -9.76 -6.39 -13.00
CA ASP A 282 -10.41 -7.47 -13.75
C ASP A 282 -11.85 -7.11 -14.15
N THR A 283 -12.23 -7.50 -15.37
CA THR A 283 -13.54 -7.14 -15.93
C THR A 283 -14.69 -7.82 -15.21
N GLN A 284 -14.50 -9.04 -14.71
CA GLN A 284 -15.52 -9.74 -13.90
C GLN A 284 -15.71 -9.03 -12.57
N ASP A 285 -14.61 -8.59 -11.94
CA ASP A 285 -14.67 -7.81 -10.71
C ASP A 285 -15.37 -6.46 -10.90
N LYS A 286 -15.07 -5.71 -11.97
CA LYS A 286 -15.80 -4.47 -12.29
C LYS A 286 -17.30 -4.72 -12.47
N ARG A 287 -17.67 -5.72 -13.29
CA ARG A 287 -19.09 -6.10 -13.50
C ARG A 287 -19.78 -6.51 -12.21
N ARG A 288 -19.06 -7.16 -11.29
CA ARG A 288 -19.58 -7.60 -9.99
C ARG A 288 -19.82 -6.39 -9.09
N ILE A 289 -18.82 -5.54 -8.90
CA ILE A 289 -18.89 -4.43 -7.94
C ILE A 289 -19.81 -3.30 -8.41
N GLU A 290 -19.91 -3.05 -9.71
CA GLU A 290 -20.80 -2.01 -10.27
C GLU A 290 -22.29 -2.32 -10.06
N ARG A 291 -22.65 -3.58 -9.74
CA ARG A 291 -24.01 -4.03 -9.45
C ARG A 291 -24.36 -4.04 -7.97
N LEU A 292 -23.40 -3.80 -7.07
CA LEU A 292 -23.63 -3.89 -5.62
C LEU A 292 -24.47 -2.74 -5.10
N GLU A 293 -24.31 -1.54 -5.67
CA GLU A 293 -24.99 -0.33 -5.26
C GLU A 293 -25.34 0.53 -6.49
N LEU A 294 -26.50 1.19 -6.44
CA LEU A 294 -26.86 2.22 -7.42
C LEU A 294 -25.83 3.35 -7.37
N PHE A 295 -25.46 3.86 -8.55
CA PHE A 295 -24.39 4.82 -8.67
C PHE A 295 -24.60 5.74 -9.88
N ASP A 296 -24.66 7.04 -9.63
CA ASP A 296 -24.83 8.12 -10.60
C ASP A 296 -23.76 9.22 -10.49
N GLU A 297 -22.94 9.23 -9.43
CA GLU A 297 -21.84 10.19 -9.16
C GLU A 297 -20.56 9.89 -9.98
N PHE A 298 -20.69 9.63 -11.29
CA PHE A 298 -19.55 9.20 -12.10
C PHE A 298 -18.50 10.29 -12.25
N GLU A 299 -18.89 11.52 -12.53
CA GLU A 299 -17.99 12.66 -12.69
C GLU A 299 -17.15 12.90 -11.43
N GLU A 300 -17.78 12.90 -10.26
CA GLU A 300 -17.09 13.04 -8.97
C GLU A 300 -16.15 11.88 -8.70
N TRP A 301 -16.53 10.67 -9.09
CA TRP A 301 -15.66 9.50 -8.92
C TRP A 301 -14.47 9.52 -9.88
N HIS A 302 -14.64 9.96 -11.13
CA HIS A 302 -13.52 10.18 -12.05
C HIS A 302 -12.52 11.17 -11.46
N MET A 303 -13.00 12.34 -11.00
CA MET A 303 -12.15 13.34 -10.33
C MET A 303 -11.43 12.73 -9.13
N MET A 304 -12.13 12.01 -8.25
CA MET A 304 -11.51 11.35 -7.10
C MET A 304 -10.42 10.36 -7.51
N GLN A 305 -10.65 9.55 -8.55
CA GLN A 305 -9.71 8.52 -8.98
C GLN A 305 -8.47 9.11 -9.69
N GLU A 306 -8.60 10.24 -10.37
CA GLU A 306 -7.46 10.95 -10.97
C GLU A 306 -6.55 11.60 -9.91
N HIS A 307 -7.06 11.86 -8.71
CA HIS A 307 -6.33 12.49 -7.60
C HIS A 307 -5.60 11.52 -6.67
N TYR A 308 -5.65 10.23 -6.98
CA TYR A 308 -4.87 9.20 -6.30
C TYR A 308 -4.07 8.42 -7.33
N CYS A 309 -2.92 7.91 -6.92
CA CYS A 309 -2.07 7.10 -7.78
C CYS A 309 -1.59 5.84 -7.08
N VAL A 310 -1.22 4.86 -7.89
CA VAL A 310 -0.29 3.81 -7.51
C VAL A 310 1.03 4.07 -8.19
N THR A 311 2.11 4.05 -7.42
CA THR A 311 3.47 3.98 -7.93
C THR A 311 4.09 2.67 -7.49
N TYR A 312 4.74 1.96 -8.41
CA TYR A 312 5.57 0.83 -8.07
C TYR A 312 7.00 1.06 -8.54
N ALA A 313 7.96 0.83 -7.65
CA ALA A 313 9.38 0.92 -7.95
C ALA A 313 10.05 -0.44 -7.77
N VAL A 314 11.08 -0.72 -8.56
CA VAL A 314 11.73 -2.03 -8.64
C VAL A 314 13.24 -1.88 -8.61
N ASN A 315 13.86 -2.69 -7.76
CA ASN A 315 15.27 -3.11 -7.86
C ASN A 315 15.26 -4.62 -8.06
N ASP A 316 16.02 -5.14 -9.02
CA ASP A 316 15.90 -6.54 -9.43
C ASP A 316 17.27 -7.20 -9.67
N SER A 317 18.06 -7.36 -8.59
CA SER A 317 19.34 -8.05 -8.68
C SER A 317 19.22 -9.53 -9.09
N MET A 318 18.07 -10.16 -8.83
CA MET A 318 17.78 -11.56 -9.17
C MET A 318 17.15 -11.74 -10.57
N GLY A 319 16.70 -10.68 -11.23
CA GLY A 319 16.07 -10.75 -12.56
C GLY A 319 14.68 -11.39 -12.57
N ILE A 320 13.95 -11.37 -11.44
CA ILE A 320 12.64 -12.03 -11.28
C ILE A 320 11.45 -11.08 -11.46
N PHE A 321 11.70 -9.78 -11.68
CA PHE A 321 10.70 -8.71 -11.80
C PHE A 321 10.73 -8.01 -13.17
N GLY A 322 11.29 -8.64 -14.20
CA GLY A 322 11.39 -8.06 -15.55
C GLY A 322 10.07 -7.48 -16.08
N ASP A 323 8.99 -8.27 -16.02
CA ASP A 323 7.65 -7.85 -16.45
C ASP A 323 6.75 -7.39 -15.29
N PHE A 324 7.31 -7.13 -14.10
CA PHE A 324 6.53 -6.74 -12.92
C PHE A 324 5.82 -5.40 -13.13
N GLY A 325 4.52 -5.37 -12.85
CA GLY A 325 3.73 -4.17 -12.76
C GLY A 325 2.42 -4.23 -13.54
N PHE A 326 1.90 -3.06 -13.90
CA PHE A 326 0.77 -2.97 -14.82
C PHE A 326 1.31 -2.99 -16.25
N SER A 327 1.09 -4.09 -16.98
CA SER A 327 1.49 -4.21 -18.38
C SER A 327 0.79 -3.12 -19.21
N ARG A 328 1.56 -2.34 -19.97
CA ARG A 328 0.98 -1.57 -21.07
C ARG A 328 0.41 -2.59 -22.05
N GLU A 329 -0.88 -2.50 -22.36
CA GLU A 329 -1.44 -3.30 -23.45
C GLU A 329 -0.53 -3.11 -24.68
N ARG A 330 -0.04 -4.21 -25.24
CA ARG A 330 0.55 -4.21 -26.59
C ARG A 330 -0.60 -4.00 -27.58
N GLY A 331 -1.12 -2.78 -27.64
CA GLY A 331 -2.06 -2.36 -28.66
C GLY A 331 -1.32 -2.20 -29.98
N SER A 332 -1.44 -3.22 -30.85
CA SER A 332 -1.50 -3.10 -32.31
C SER A 332 -0.86 -1.86 -32.96
N GLU A 333 0.46 -1.77 -32.99
CA GLU A 333 1.18 -1.03 -34.03
C GLU A 333 1.87 -2.03 -34.96
N SER A 334 1.06 -2.83 -35.66
CA SER A 334 1.52 -3.55 -36.84
C SER A 334 0.36 -3.71 -37.80
N ILE A 335 0.12 -2.68 -38.63
CA ILE A 335 -0.37 -2.78 -40.01
C ILE A 335 -0.07 -1.43 -40.68
N SER A 336 0.94 -1.41 -41.56
CA SER A 336 0.86 -0.92 -42.95
C SER A 336 2.24 -0.53 -43.48
N SER A 337 3.07 -1.54 -43.74
CA SER A 337 4.10 -1.44 -44.77
C SER A 337 3.99 -2.65 -45.69
N SER A 338 3.03 -2.58 -46.63
CA SER A 338 3.02 -3.46 -47.79
C SER A 338 2.64 -2.67 -49.04
N SER A 339 3.69 -2.36 -49.80
CA SER A 339 3.77 -2.44 -51.26
C SER A 339 2.70 -1.74 -52.10
N ALA A 340 3.02 -0.53 -52.55
CA ALA A 340 2.63 -0.09 -53.89
C ALA A 340 3.76 -0.47 -54.86
N MET A 341 3.57 -1.57 -55.60
CA MET A 341 4.23 -1.77 -56.90
C MET A 341 3.24 -1.35 -57.97
N SER A 342 3.60 -0.32 -58.73
CA SER A 342 2.96 0.04 -59.99
C SER A 342 3.25 -1.02 -61.06
N PRO A 343 2.39 -1.07 -62.08
CA PRO A 343 2.89 -0.82 -63.45
C PRO A 343 2.57 0.59 -63.93
#